data_AF-A0A2J8A6X4-F1
#
_entry.id   AF-A0A2J8A6X4-F1
#
_cell.length_a   1.000
_cell.length_b   1.000
_cell.length_c   1.000
_cell.angle_alpha   90.00
_cell.angle_beta   90.00
_cell.angle_gamma   90.00
#
_symmetry.space_group_name_H-M   'P 1'
#
loop_
_entity.id
_entity.type
_entity.pdbx_description
1 polymer ?
#
loop_
_entity_poly.entity_id
_entity_poly.type
_entity_poly.pdbx_seq_one_letter_code
_entity_poly.pdbx_strand_id
1 'polypeptide(L)'
;MATHSAEATIERIAREHNKPFSLQQLADLGQTTGLKKAQVTKAVDALVASGRLTAKLEEDSAKLKLLKSGTVLVTAEERAAVEKLLQTNLEWWRKRRSMFKGIWSTISENLDGKQSALFEEAGIETDETAGADLAEAERLIPKKQRRL
;
A
#
# COMPACT_ATOMS: atom_id res chain seq x y z
N MET A 1 5.01 -42.90 21.43
CA MET A 1 4.80 -43.57 20.12
C MET A 1 3.86 -42.69 19.30
N ALA A 2 4.37 -41.89 18.38
CA ALA A 2 3.53 -40.98 17.59
C ALA A 2 2.83 -41.75 16.48
N THR A 3 1.57 -42.10 16.71
CA THR A 3 0.69 -42.69 15.70
C THR A 3 0.65 -41.77 14.47
N HIS A 4 1.21 -42.20 13.35
CA HIS A 4 0.96 -41.59 12.04
C HIS A 4 -0.51 -41.86 11.67
N SER A 5 -1.43 -41.11 12.28
CA SER A 5 -2.86 -41.19 11.98
C SER A 5 -3.11 -40.61 10.58
N ALA A 6 -4.00 -41.24 9.82
CA ALA A 6 -4.40 -40.76 8.49
C ALA A 6 -4.86 -39.30 8.53
N GLU A 7 -5.52 -38.87 9.61
CA GLU A 7 -5.97 -37.49 9.84
C GLU A 7 -4.79 -36.51 9.93
N ALA A 8 -3.74 -36.85 10.68
CA ALA A 8 -2.57 -35.98 10.85
C ALA A 8 -1.81 -35.80 9.52
N THR A 9 -1.72 -36.86 8.72
CA THR A 9 -1.09 -36.82 7.39
C THR A 9 -1.90 -35.95 6.42
N ILE A 10 -3.23 -36.11 6.38
CA ILE A 10 -4.09 -35.33 5.50
C ILE A 10 -4.13 -33.85 5.92
N GLU A 11 -4.17 -33.56 7.21
CA GLU A 11 -4.10 -32.18 7.70
C GLU A 11 -2.77 -31.52 7.34
N ARG A 12 -1.65 -32.24 7.44
CA ARG A 12 -0.34 -31.73 7.01
C ARG A 12 -0.33 -31.37 5.52
N ILE A 13 -0.80 -32.28 4.66
CA ILE A 13 -0.89 -32.05 3.20
C ILE A 13 -1.76 -30.83 2.90
N ALA A 14 -2.90 -30.71 3.57
CA ALA A 14 -3.81 -29.57 3.41
C ALA A 14 -3.22 -28.24 3.92
N ARG A 15 -2.36 -28.27 4.95
CA ARG A 15 -1.70 -27.07 5.49
C ARG A 15 -0.50 -26.61 4.66
N GLU A 16 0.31 -27.55 4.18
CA GLU A 16 1.49 -27.28 3.33
C GLU A 16 1.08 -26.62 2.01
N HIS A 17 -0.07 -27.03 1.47
CA HIS A 17 -0.61 -26.48 0.25
C HIS A 17 -1.75 -25.52 0.56
N ASN A 18 -1.50 -24.22 0.48
CA ASN A 18 -2.50 -23.17 0.72
C ASN A 18 -3.50 -23.02 -0.45
N LYS A 19 -4.11 -24.11 -0.90
CA LYS A 19 -5.07 -24.15 -2.01
C LYS A 19 -6.25 -25.07 -1.66
N PRO A 20 -7.44 -24.82 -2.21
CA PRO A 20 -8.56 -25.74 -2.09
C PRO A 20 -8.25 -27.05 -2.81
N PHE A 21 -8.62 -28.16 -2.18
CA PHE A 21 -8.46 -29.50 -2.74
C PHE A 21 -9.81 -30.15 -3.00
N SER A 22 -9.92 -30.88 -4.11
CA SER A 22 -10.96 -31.88 -4.28
C SER A 22 -10.61 -33.16 -3.50
N LEU A 23 -11.62 -33.95 -3.15
CA LEU A 23 -11.42 -35.25 -2.49
C LEU A 23 -10.50 -36.18 -3.30
N GLN A 24 -10.58 -36.14 -4.63
CA GLN A 24 -9.74 -36.93 -5.51
C GLN A 24 -8.27 -36.47 -5.44
N GLN A 25 -8.01 -35.16 -5.42
CA GLN A 25 -6.65 -34.63 -5.30
C GLN A 25 -6.00 -35.00 -3.95
N LEU A 26 -6.78 -34.99 -2.85
CA LEU A 26 -6.30 -35.48 -1.56
C LEU A 26 -6.06 -36.99 -1.55
N ALA A 27 -6.89 -37.77 -2.26
CA ALA A 27 -6.69 -39.20 -2.39
C ALA A 27 -5.40 -39.52 -3.17
N ASP A 28 -5.14 -38.80 -4.26
CA ASP A 28 -3.95 -38.97 -5.09
C ASP A 28 -2.67 -38.59 -4.31
N LEU A 29 -2.70 -37.48 -3.56
CA LEU A 29 -1.59 -37.09 -2.68
C LEU A 29 -1.43 -38.04 -1.49
N GLY A 30 -2.54 -38.52 -0.91
CA GLY A 30 -2.54 -39.47 0.20
C GLY A 30 -1.92 -40.81 -0.18
N GLN A 31 -2.10 -41.27 -1.43
CA GLN A 31 -1.44 -42.49 -1.93
C GLN A 31 0.09 -42.39 -1.87
N THR A 32 0.67 -41.21 -2.10
CA THR A 32 2.14 -41.01 -1.99
C THR A 32 2.66 -41.22 -0.57
N THR A 33 1.78 -41.13 0.43
CA THR A 33 2.08 -41.37 1.84
C THR A 33 1.70 -42.77 2.33
N GLY A 34 1.28 -43.66 1.42
CA GLY A 34 0.86 -45.03 1.72
C GLY A 34 -0.59 -45.18 2.21
N LEU A 35 -1.40 -44.12 2.18
CA LEU A 35 -2.82 -44.18 2.54
C LEU A 35 -3.68 -44.68 1.38
N LYS A 36 -4.60 -45.61 1.67
CA LYS A 36 -5.62 -46.05 0.70
C LYS A 36 -6.74 -45.01 0.60
N LYS A 37 -7.41 -44.95 -0.56
CA LYS A 37 -8.52 -44.01 -0.83
C LYS A 37 -9.59 -43.99 0.28
N ALA A 38 -10.00 -45.15 0.78
CA ALA A 38 -10.97 -45.26 1.87
C ALA A 38 -10.49 -44.66 3.19
N GLN A 39 -9.18 -44.76 3.50
CA GLN A 39 -8.59 -44.14 4.69
C GLN A 39 -8.53 -42.62 4.55
N VAL A 40 -8.26 -42.12 3.34
CA VAL A 40 -8.28 -40.68 3.04
C VAL A 40 -9.69 -40.12 3.18
N THR A 41 -10.71 -40.76 2.58
CA THR A 41 -12.10 -40.31 2.70
C THR A 41 -12.54 -40.24 4.16
N LYS A 42 -12.30 -41.31 4.93
CA LYS A 42 -12.66 -41.35 6.35
C LYS A 42 -11.94 -40.26 7.16
N ALA A 43 -10.67 -40.00 6.87
CA ALA A 43 -9.90 -38.95 7.54
C ALA A 43 -10.41 -37.54 7.19
N VAL A 44 -10.74 -37.30 5.91
CA VAL A 44 -11.33 -36.03 5.47
C VAL A 44 -12.66 -35.80 6.16
N ASP A 45 -13.56 -36.79 6.20
CA ASP A 45 -14.86 -36.68 6.86
C ASP A 45 -14.71 -36.36 8.36
N ALA A 46 -13.78 -37.01 9.06
CA ALA A 46 -13.48 -36.75 10.47
C ALA A 46 -12.89 -35.34 10.70
N LEU A 47 -12.02 -34.88 9.80
CA LEU A 47 -11.41 -33.55 9.87
C LEU A 47 -12.41 -32.42 9.53
N VAL A 48 -13.36 -32.68 8.63
CA VAL A 48 -14.48 -31.78 8.33
C VAL A 48 -15.42 -31.72 9.52
N ALA A 49 -15.81 -32.87 10.09
CA ALA A 49 -16.69 -32.94 11.25
C ALA A 49 -16.10 -32.24 12.49
N SER A 50 -14.77 -32.26 12.64
CA SER A 50 -14.06 -31.53 13.71
C SER A 50 -13.72 -30.07 13.36
N GLY A 51 -14.07 -29.60 12.16
CA GLY A 51 -13.81 -28.22 11.70
C GLY A 51 -12.33 -27.88 11.46
N ARG A 52 -11.42 -28.85 11.53
CA ARG A 52 -9.96 -28.62 11.45
C ARG A 52 -9.49 -28.22 10.06
N LEU A 53 -10.18 -28.68 9.01
CA LEU A 53 -9.88 -28.31 7.62
C LEU A 53 -10.42 -26.91 7.25
N THR A 54 -11.46 -26.42 7.92
CA THR A 54 -12.08 -25.11 7.62
C THR A 54 -11.57 -23.99 8.53
N ALA A 55 -11.05 -24.31 9.72
CA ALA A 55 -10.56 -23.33 10.70
C ALA A 55 -9.53 -22.34 10.13
N LYS A 56 -8.58 -22.81 9.30
CA LYS A 56 -7.57 -21.94 8.66
C LYS A 56 -8.21 -20.95 7.68
N LEU A 57 -9.21 -21.40 6.92
CA LEU A 57 -9.90 -20.58 5.92
C LEU A 57 -10.71 -19.47 6.61
N GLU A 58 -11.35 -19.79 7.74
CA GLU A 58 -12.03 -18.81 8.57
C GLU A 58 -11.06 -17.77 9.15
N GLU A 59 -9.91 -18.22 9.67
CA GLU A 59 -8.86 -17.34 10.19
C GLU A 59 -8.32 -16.38 9.12
N ASP A 60 -7.99 -16.91 7.93
CA ASP A 60 -7.50 -16.10 6.81
C ASP A 60 -8.59 -15.15 6.31
N SER A 61 -9.86 -15.58 6.28
CA SER A 61 -10.99 -14.71 5.92
C SER A 61 -11.18 -13.56 6.92
N ALA A 62 -10.98 -13.82 8.21
CA ALA A 62 -11.10 -12.82 9.27
C ALA A 62 -9.96 -11.78 9.16
N LYS A 63 -8.72 -12.24 8.94
CA LYS A 63 -7.58 -11.37 8.64
C LYS A 63 -7.84 -10.51 7.40
N LEU A 64 -8.39 -11.10 6.36
CA LEU A 64 -8.67 -10.41 5.10
C LEU A 64 -9.78 -9.37 5.26
N LYS A 65 -10.83 -9.65 6.07
CA LYS A 65 -11.85 -8.67 6.46
C LYS A 65 -11.24 -7.51 7.24
N LEU A 66 -10.38 -7.79 8.22
CA LEU A 66 -9.69 -6.76 9.01
C LEU A 66 -8.81 -5.87 8.12
N LEU A 67 -7.99 -6.48 7.26
CA LEU A 67 -7.13 -5.77 6.30
C LEU A 67 -7.94 -4.92 5.33
N LYS A 68 -9.11 -5.38 4.89
CA LYS A 68 -10.03 -4.58 4.06
C LYS A 68 -10.71 -3.45 4.82
N SER A 69 -10.91 -3.60 6.13
CA SER A 69 -11.53 -2.57 6.97
C SER A 69 -10.56 -1.47 7.41
N GLY A 70 -9.27 -1.78 7.51
CA GLY A 70 -8.23 -0.85 8.00
C GLY A 70 -7.64 0.07 6.93
N THR A 71 -7.93 -0.17 5.65
CA THR A 71 -7.46 0.70 4.56
C THR A 71 -8.40 1.90 4.44
N VAL A 72 -7.89 3.10 4.72
CA VAL A 72 -8.50 4.33 4.20
C VAL A 72 -8.42 4.23 2.68
N LEU A 73 -9.54 3.81 2.06
CA LEU A 73 -9.72 3.83 0.62
C LEU A 73 -9.88 5.29 0.20
N VAL A 74 -8.76 5.98 0.01
CA VAL A 74 -8.78 7.24 -0.75
C VAL A 74 -9.32 6.89 -2.11
N THR A 75 -10.51 7.41 -2.43
CA THR A 75 -11.15 7.13 -3.70
C THR A 75 -10.31 7.69 -4.84
N ALA A 76 -10.47 7.13 -6.04
CA ALA A 76 -9.78 7.66 -7.22
C ALA A 76 -10.14 9.14 -7.47
N GLU A 77 -11.37 9.53 -7.13
CA GLU A 77 -11.86 10.90 -7.22
C GLU A 77 -11.19 11.84 -6.21
N GLU A 78 -11.14 11.47 -4.93
CA GLU A 78 -10.45 12.25 -3.89
C GLU A 78 -8.96 12.42 -4.23
N ARG A 79 -8.31 11.34 -4.69
CA ARG A 79 -6.92 11.37 -5.13
C ARG A 79 -6.73 12.34 -6.30
N ALA A 80 -7.60 12.29 -7.31
CA ALA A 80 -7.53 13.20 -8.46
C ALA A 80 -7.79 14.67 -8.07
N ALA A 81 -8.71 14.91 -7.13
CA ALA A 81 -9.01 16.25 -6.62
C ALA A 81 -7.80 16.85 -5.88
N VAL A 82 -7.18 16.07 -5.00
CA VAL A 82 -5.96 16.48 -4.27
C VAL A 82 -4.80 16.74 -5.22
N GLU A 83 -4.60 15.87 -6.23
CA GLU A 83 -3.56 16.06 -7.25
C GLU A 83 -3.77 17.34 -8.06
N LYS A 84 -5.02 17.61 -8.48
CA LYS A 84 -5.36 18.83 -9.21
C LYS A 84 -5.14 20.08 -8.36
N LEU A 85 -5.50 20.02 -7.08
CA LEU A 85 -5.28 21.12 -6.14
C LEU A 85 -3.78 21.40 -5.95
N LEU A 86 -2.98 20.36 -5.76
CA LEU A 86 -1.52 20.47 -5.65
C LEU A 86 -0.92 21.09 -6.92
N GLN A 87 -1.29 20.59 -8.11
CA GLN A 87 -0.81 21.15 -9.38
C GLN A 87 -1.15 22.64 -9.51
N THR A 88 -2.40 22.99 -9.24
CA THR A 88 -2.89 24.38 -9.30
C THR A 88 -2.08 25.27 -8.35
N ASN A 89 -1.90 24.84 -7.11
CA ASN A 89 -1.15 25.59 -6.10
C ASN A 89 0.33 25.75 -6.45
N LEU A 90 0.96 24.74 -7.05
CA LEU A 90 2.35 24.83 -7.50
C LEU A 90 2.52 25.78 -8.68
N GLU A 91 1.59 25.80 -9.64
CA GLU A 91 1.59 26.80 -10.72
C GLU A 91 1.47 28.22 -10.17
N TRP A 92 0.57 28.40 -9.21
CA TRP A 92 0.36 29.63 -8.48
C TRP A 92 1.60 30.10 -7.72
N TRP A 93 2.29 29.18 -7.03
CA TRP A 93 3.54 29.48 -6.32
C TRP A 93 4.64 29.91 -7.30
N ARG A 94 4.85 29.15 -8.39
CA ARG A 94 5.83 29.52 -9.44
C ARG A 94 5.56 30.91 -10.02
N LYS A 95 4.31 31.19 -10.37
CA LYS A 95 3.91 32.49 -10.95
C LYS A 95 4.19 33.63 -9.98
N ARG A 96 3.72 33.51 -8.73
CA ARG A 96 3.92 34.55 -7.70
C ARG A 96 5.40 34.79 -7.40
N ARG A 97 6.17 33.72 -7.26
CA ARG A 97 7.63 33.79 -7.04
C ARG A 97 8.34 34.45 -8.22
N SER A 98 7.98 34.11 -9.46
CA SER A 98 8.55 34.73 -10.65
C SER A 98 8.22 36.23 -10.73
N MET A 99 6.96 36.61 -10.51
CA MET A 99 6.53 38.01 -10.49
C MET A 99 7.27 38.81 -9.42
N PHE A 100 7.35 38.28 -8.19
CA PHE A 100 8.09 38.91 -7.11
C PHE A 100 9.56 39.11 -7.47
N LYS A 101 10.24 38.08 -7.96
CA LYS A 101 11.64 38.17 -8.38
C LYS A 101 11.86 39.18 -9.50
N GLY A 102 10.94 39.26 -10.46
CA GLY A 102 11.00 40.24 -11.54
C GLY A 102 10.91 41.68 -11.00
N ILE A 103 9.89 41.96 -10.18
CA ILE A 103 9.71 43.28 -9.55
C ILE A 103 10.92 43.62 -8.66
N TRP A 104 11.34 42.67 -7.83
CA TRP A 104 12.46 42.85 -6.92
C TRP A 104 13.77 43.10 -7.68
N SER A 105 14.03 42.39 -8.78
CA SER A 105 15.22 42.62 -9.62
C SER A 105 15.27 44.08 -10.10
N THR A 106 14.16 44.61 -10.60
CA THR A 106 14.07 46.01 -11.05
C THR A 106 14.27 47.02 -9.92
N ILE A 107 13.71 46.75 -8.73
CA ILE A 107 13.84 47.63 -7.57
C ILE A 107 15.28 47.58 -7.02
N SER A 108 15.86 46.39 -6.97
CA SER A 108 17.16 46.13 -6.35
C SER A 108 18.36 46.50 -7.20
N GLU A 109 18.16 46.79 -8.50
CA GLU A 109 19.25 47.08 -9.44
C GLU A 109 20.11 48.27 -9.04
N ASN A 110 19.54 49.25 -8.32
CA ASN A 110 20.23 50.44 -7.84
C ASN A 110 20.16 50.61 -6.31
N LEU A 111 19.76 49.57 -5.57
CA LEU A 111 19.71 49.62 -4.11
C LEU A 111 21.08 49.23 -3.54
N ASP A 112 21.66 50.14 -2.76
CA ASP A 112 22.82 49.84 -1.93
C ASP A 112 22.39 49.12 -0.64
N GLY A 113 23.12 48.06 -0.27
CA GLY A 113 22.93 47.34 0.99
C GLY A 113 22.65 45.85 0.87
N LYS A 114 22.50 45.18 2.02
CA LYS A 114 22.29 43.74 2.11
C LYS A 114 20.81 43.42 1.91
N GLN A 115 20.47 42.72 0.82
CA GLN A 115 19.09 42.36 0.49
C GLN A 115 18.34 41.63 1.61
N SER A 116 19.01 40.79 2.40
CA SER A 116 18.38 40.09 3.52
C SER A 116 17.88 41.04 4.61
N ALA A 117 18.58 42.15 4.86
CA ALA A 117 18.16 43.14 5.84
C ALA A 117 16.95 43.94 5.34
N LEU A 118 16.91 44.24 4.04
CA LEU A 118 15.76 44.89 3.41
C LEU A 118 14.52 43.98 3.41
N PHE A 119 14.69 42.67 3.23
CA PHE A 119 13.58 41.72 3.37
C PHE A 119 13.06 41.63 4.79
N GLU A 120 13.95 41.61 5.80
CA GLU A 120 13.56 41.63 7.21
C GLU A 120 12.81 42.92 7.57
N GLU A 121 13.31 44.09 7.15
CA GLU A 121 12.65 45.39 7.37
C GLU A 121 11.29 45.49 6.65
N ALA A 122 11.22 44.99 5.40
CA ALA A 122 9.99 44.96 4.62
C ALA A 122 9.00 43.86 5.06
N GLY A 123 9.37 43.00 6.02
CA GLY A 123 8.55 41.87 6.47
C GLY A 123 8.34 40.80 5.40
N ILE A 124 9.30 40.63 4.49
CA ILE A 124 9.26 39.65 3.40
C ILE A 124 9.92 38.35 3.88
N GLU A 125 9.10 37.31 4.05
CA GLU A 125 9.56 35.95 4.32
C GLU A 125 9.92 35.25 3.00
N THR A 126 11.10 34.65 2.93
CA THR A 126 11.51 33.81 1.79
C THR A 126 10.92 32.40 1.92
N ASP A 127 10.88 31.67 0.80
CA ASP A 127 10.43 30.27 0.77
C ASP A 127 11.17 29.43 1.85
N GLU A 128 12.48 29.64 2.00
CA GLU A 128 13.32 28.93 2.96
C GLU A 128 12.99 29.28 4.41
N THR A 129 12.69 30.54 4.71
CA THR A 129 12.28 30.97 6.08
C THR A 129 10.91 30.43 6.48
N ALA A 130 10.03 30.21 5.51
CA ALA A 130 8.74 29.58 5.72
C ALA A 130 8.82 28.04 5.77
N GLY A 131 10.02 27.45 5.63
CA GLY A 131 10.20 26.00 5.56
C GLY A 131 9.61 25.37 4.30
N ALA A 132 9.48 26.13 3.22
CA ALA A 132 8.85 25.72 1.97
C ALA A 132 9.89 25.41 0.89
N ASP A 133 9.89 24.19 0.37
CA ASP A 133 10.74 23.79 -0.77
C ASP A 133 9.87 23.46 -1.99
N LEU A 134 9.95 24.32 -3.01
CA LEU A 134 9.23 24.16 -4.26
C LEU A 134 9.66 22.89 -5.01
N ALA A 135 10.96 22.58 -5.05
CA ALA A 135 11.48 21.41 -5.75
C ALA A 135 11.06 20.11 -5.05
N GLU A 136 10.99 20.11 -3.72
CA GLU A 136 10.42 19.00 -2.96
C GLU A 136 8.93 18.81 -3.27
N ALA A 137 8.15 19.90 -3.22
CA ALA A 137 6.73 19.85 -3.51
C ALA A 137 6.42 19.39 -4.96
N GLU A 138 7.28 19.75 -5.92
CA GLU A 138 7.18 19.27 -7.30
C GLU A 138 7.39 17.76 -7.46
N ARG A 139 8.20 17.13 -6.61
CA ARG A 139 8.42 15.68 -6.63
C ARG A 139 7.18 14.88 -6.25
N LEU A 140 6.23 15.51 -5.55
CA LEU A 140 4.96 14.90 -5.16
C LEU A 140 3.97 14.80 -6.33
N ILE A 141 4.22 15.48 -7.45
CA ILE A 141 3.37 15.37 -8.65
C ILE A 141 3.54 13.96 -9.24
N PRO A 142 2.44 13.20 -9.47
CA PRO A 142 2.52 11.87 -10.06
C PRO A 142 3.17 11.91 -11.43
N LYS A 143 4.22 11.09 -11.63
CA LYS A 143 4.82 10.91 -12.95
C LYS A 143 3.84 10.15 -13.83
N LYS A 144 3.51 10.71 -15.01
CA LYS A 144 2.67 10.04 -16.02
C LYS A 144 3.31 8.68 -16.33
N GLN A 145 2.67 7.58 -15.92
CA GLN A 145 3.15 6.25 -16.29
C GLN A 145 3.16 6.16 -17.82
N ARG A 146 4.32 5.87 -18.40
CA ARG A 146 4.43 5.55 -19.83
C ARG A 146 3.59 4.30 -20.06
N ARG A 147 2.54 4.41 -20.87
CA ARG A 147 1.81 3.24 -21.36
C ARG A 147 2.78 2.48 -22.26
N LEU A 148 3.07 1.23 -21.89
CA LEU A 148 3.78 0.26 -22.73
C LEU A 148 2.84 -0.20 -23.86
#